data_AF-A0AA39V6C9-F1
#
_entry.id   AF-A0AA39V6C9-F1
#
_cell.length_a   1.000
_cell.length_b   1.000
_cell.length_c   1.000
_cell.angle_alpha   90.00
_cell.angle_beta   90.00
_cell.angle_gamma   90.00
#
_symmetry.space_group_name_H-M   'P 1'
#
loop_
_entity.id
_entity.type
_entity.pdbx_description
1 polymer ?
#
loop_
_entity_poly.entity_id
_entity_poly.type
_entity_poly.pdbx_seq_one_letter_code
_entity_poly.pdbx_strand_id
1 'polypeptide(L)'
;MAVEDGYAPPMMTLFDGGEEVLKPKAQWDAREFVDSMWNNKAIHVIRCAVDENQYKLIQITRIAKETWDILEVAHEGTEVVRDSKLQVLQTRFETIRMEEHEHFNDFQVRLMDIVNQSHQLDDPYSDRRIK
;
A
#
# COMPACT_ATOMS: atom_id res chain seq x y z
N MET A 1 -7.86 3.26 12.07
CA MET A 1 -8.93 2.32 11.62
C MET A 1 -8.36 0.90 11.41
N ALA A 2 -9.14 -0.17 11.29
CA ALA A 2 -8.59 -1.55 11.14
C ALA A 2 -7.66 -1.76 9.91
N VAL A 3 -7.78 -0.89 8.90
CA VAL A 3 -6.95 -0.85 7.69
C VAL A 3 -5.72 0.06 7.85
N GLU A 4 -5.67 0.89 8.89
CA GLU A 4 -4.57 1.84 9.17
C GLU A 4 -3.72 1.39 10.38
N ASP A 5 -4.39 1.03 11.48
CA ASP A 5 -3.75 0.64 12.75
C ASP A 5 -3.43 -0.87 12.79
N GLY A 6 -3.99 -1.63 11.85
CA GLY A 6 -3.91 -3.09 11.82
C GLY A 6 -4.83 -3.78 12.84
N TYR A 7 -4.90 -5.10 12.73
CA TYR A 7 -5.57 -5.97 13.69
C TYR A 7 -4.60 -7.08 14.08
N ALA A 8 -4.34 -7.22 15.37
CA ALA A 8 -3.61 -8.34 15.94
C ALA A 8 -4.62 -9.34 16.53
N PRO A 9 -4.52 -10.64 16.21
CA PRO A 9 -5.32 -11.65 16.88
C PRO A 9 -5.10 -11.63 18.40
N PRO A 10 -6.16 -11.77 19.22
CA PRO A 10 -6.02 -11.88 20.68
C PRO A 10 -5.08 -13.03 21.06
N MET A 11 -4.02 -12.71 21.81
CA MET A 11 -3.04 -13.68 22.33
C MET A 11 -3.21 -13.85 23.84
N MET A 12 -2.79 -14.99 24.37
CA MET A 12 -2.62 -15.19 25.80
C MET A 12 -1.24 -15.81 26.07
N THR A 13 -0.69 -15.53 27.24
CA THR A 13 0.52 -16.20 27.73
C THR A 13 0.13 -17.45 28.52
N LEU A 14 0.66 -18.61 28.14
CA LEU A 14 0.49 -19.83 28.93
C LEU A 14 1.45 -19.80 30.11
N PHE A 15 0.92 -19.53 31.31
CA PHE A 15 1.69 -19.41 32.56
C PHE A 15 2.65 -18.20 32.60
N ASP A 16 3.13 -17.85 33.79
CA ASP A 16 3.92 -16.65 34.01
C ASP A 16 5.30 -16.78 33.31
N GLY A 17 5.43 -16.15 32.14
CA GLY A 17 6.63 -16.18 31.29
C GLY A 17 6.70 -17.27 30.22
N GLY A 18 5.61 -17.99 29.94
CA GLY A 18 5.57 -19.04 28.90
C GLY A 18 5.21 -18.56 27.49
N GLU A 19 5.01 -19.51 26.58
CA GLU A 19 4.73 -19.24 25.15
C GLU A 19 3.43 -18.42 24.96
N GLU A 20 3.48 -17.47 24.03
CA GLU A 20 2.28 -16.76 23.56
C GLU A 20 1.51 -17.62 22.56
N VAL A 21 0.24 -17.89 22.87
CA VAL A 21 -0.66 -18.66 22.02
C VAL A 21 -1.92 -17.87 21.72
N LEU A 22 -2.63 -18.25 20.65
CA LEU A 22 -3.91 -17.65 20.31
C LEU A 22 -4.92 -17.88 21.44
N LYS A 23 -5.54 -16.80 21.89
CA LYS A 23 -6.60 -16.84 22.90
C LYS A 23 -7.86 -17.48 22.30
N PRO A 24 -8.45 -18.54 22.89
CA PRO A 24 -9.71 -19.10 22.46
C PRO A 24 -10.81 -18.05 22.44
N LYS A 25 -11.63 -18.06 21.40
CA LYS A 25 -12.74 -17.11 21.22
C LYS A 25 -13.68 -17.01 22.42
N ALA A 26 -13.86 -18.09 23.18
CA ALA A 26 -14.70 -18.11 24.37
C ALA A 26 -14.18 -17.22 25.52
N GLN A 27 -12.88 -16.89 25.51
CA GLN A 27 -12.25 -16.04 26.51
C GLN A 27 -12.11 -14.59 26.03
N TRP A 28 -12.58 -14.28 24.82
CA TRP A 28 -12.43 -12.94 24.27
C TRP A 28 -13.28 -11.94 25.04
N ASP A 29 -12.74 -10.75 25.25
CA ASP A 29 -13.50 -9.62 25.76
C ASP A 29 -14.31 -8.94 24.64
N ALA A 30 -15.17 -7.98 25.05
CA ALA A 30 -16.02 -7.27 24.10
C ALA A 30 -15.23 -6.44 23.08
N ARG A 31 -14.07 -5.90 23.46
CA ARG A 31 -13.22 -5.10 22.56
C ARG A 31 -12.55 -6.01 21.53
N GLU A 32 -11.94 -7.10 21.96
CA GLU A 32 -11.31 -8.11 21.09
C GLU A 32 -12.31 -8.65 20.04
N PHE A 33 -13.56 -8.87 20.44
CA PHE A 33 -14.62 -9.29 19.53
C PHE A 33 -14.97 -8.20 18.51
N VAL A 34 -15.12 -6.95 18.97
CA VAL A 34 -15.43 -5.79 18.11
C VAL A 34 -14.28 -5.54 17.11
N ASP A 35 -13.03 -5.60 17.55
CA ASP A 35 -11.86 -5.40 16.68
C ASP A 35 -11.79 -6.48 15.61
N SER A 36 -12.03 -7.75 15.99
CA SER A 36 -12.11 -8.85 15.02
C SER A 36 -13.26 -8.68 14.04
N MET A 37 -14.42 -8.21 14.51
CA MET A 37 -15.58 -7.93 13.66
C MET A 37 -15.25 -6.83 12.63
N TRP A 38 -14.61 -5.74 13.04
CA TRP A 38 -14.22 -4.66 12.14
C TRP A 38 -13.18 -5.11 11.11
N ASN A 39 -12.19 -5.91 11.52
CA ASN A 39 -11.22 -6.51 10.62
C ASN A 39 -11.91 -7.35 9.53
N ASN A 40 -12.82 -8.26 9.92
CA ASN A 40 -13.55 -9.10 8.96
C ASN A 40 -14.45 -8.27 8.04
N LYS A 41 -15.10 -7.23 8.56
CA LYS A 41 -15.95 -6.33 7.77
C LYS A 41 -15.13 -5.56 6.74
N ALA A 42 -13.95 -5.05 7.12
CA ALA A 42 -13.06 -4.35 6.21
C ALA A 42 -12.57 -5.28 5.09
N ILE A 43 -12.11 -6.49 5.41
CA ILE A 43 -11.70 -7.48 4.41
C ILE A 43 -12.84 -7.78 3.43
N HIS A 44 -14.05 -7.97 3.93
CA HIS A 44 -15.20 -8.24 3.09
C HIS A 44 -15.49 -7.07 2.13
N VAL A 45 -15.49 -5.84 2.63
CA VAL A 45 -15.71 -4.64 1.79
C VAL A 45 -14.64 -4.53 0.70
N ILE A 46 -13.37 -4.70 1.06
CA ILE A 46 -12.26 -4.66 0.09
C ILE A 46 -12.46 -5.73 -0.99
N ARG A 47 -12.73 -6.98 -0.60
CA ARG A 47 -12.94 -8.09 -1.54
C ARG A 47 -14.12 -7.90 -2.48
N CYS A 48 -15.17 -7.20 -2.04
CA CYS A 48 -16.32 -6.89 -2.88
C CYS A 48 -16.07 -5.72 -3.84
N ALA A 49 -15.08 -4.87 -3.56
CA ALA A 49 -14.77 -3.68 -4.35
C ALA A 49 -13.79 -3.94 -5.50
N VAL A 50 -13.03 -5.04 -5.45
CA VAL A 50 -11.97 -5.37 -6.40
C VAL A 50 -12.45 -6.27 -7.55
N ASP A 51 -11.70 -6.30 -8.65
CA ASP A 51 -11.96 -7.22 -9.76
C ASP A 51 -11.48 -8.66 -9.47
N GLU A 52 -11.78 -9.60 -10.37
CA GLU A 52 -11.47 -11.03 -10.18
C GLU A 52 -9.97 -11.32 -10.02
N ASN A 53 -9.09 -10.60 -10.72
CA ASN A 53 -7.64 -10.83 -10.63
C ASN A 53 -7.10 -10.36 -9.29
N GLN A 54 -7.53 -9.17 -8.86
CA GLN A 54 -7.19 -8.62 -7.55
C GLN A 54 -7.76 -9.45 -6.40
N TYR A 55 -9.00 -9.95 -6.55
CA TYR A 55 -9.60 -10.84 -5.57
C TYR A 55 -8.73 -12.10 -5.36
N LYS A 56 -8.27 -12.74 -6.44
CA LYS A 56 -7.40 -13.92 -6.37
C LYS A 56 -6.09 -13.64 -5.63
N LEU A 57 -5.56 -12.42 -5.73
CA LEU A 57 -4.36 -11.98 -5.03
C LEU A 57 -4.57 -11.89 -3.51
N ILE A 58 -5.74 -11.38 -3.08
CA ILE A 58 -6.01 -11.08 -1.66
C ILE A 58 -6.92 -12.10 -0.94
N GLN A 59 -7.42 -13.13 -1.61
CA GLN A 59 -8.45 -14.02 -1.05
C GLN A 59 -8.01 -14.81 0.20
N ILE A 60 -6.69 -15.04 0.37
CA ILE A 60 -6.15 -15.84 1.49
C ILE A 60 -5.83 -15.02 2.74
N THR A 61 -5.83 -13.69 2.63
CA THR A 61 -5.47 -12.81 3.74
C THR A 61 -6.47 -12.90 4.89
N ARG A 62 -5.99 -12.64 6.11
CA ARG A 62 -6.83 -12.68 7.33
C ARG A 62 -6.85 -11.35 8.08
N ILE A 63 -6.00 -10.42 7.69
CA ILE A 63 -5.87 -9.09 8.29
C ILE A 63 -6.21 -8.05 7.22
N ALA A 64 -7.06 -7.08 7.57
CA ALA A 64 -7.51 -6.03 6.67
C ALA A 64 -6.35 -5.15 6.19
N LYS A 65 -5.43 -4.79 7.10
CA LYS A 65 -4.20 -4.07 6.75
C LYS A 65 -3.35 -4.84 5.73
N GLU A 66 -3.05 -6.12 5.98
CA GLU A 66 -2.34 -6.97 5.01
C GLU A 66 -3.05 -7.05 3.65
N THR A 67 -4.38 -7.14 3.65
CA THR A 67 -5.20 -7.13 2.42
C THR A 67 -5.00 -5.83 1.65
N TRP A 68 -4.98 -4.70 2.34
CA TRP A 68 -4.76 -3.38 1.76
C TRP A 68 -3.32 -3.21 1.25
N ASP A 69 -2.33 -3.59 2.03
CA ASP A 69 -0.90 -3.48 1.68
C ASP A 69 -0.56 -4.27 0.40
N ILE A 70 -1.17 -5.45 0.23
CA ILE A 70 -1.00 -6.23 -0.99
C ILE A 70 -1.59 -5.51 -2.21
N LEU A 71 -2.74 -4.84 -2.05
CA LEU A 71 -3.34 -4.07 -3.14
C LEU A 71 -2.52 -2.83 -3.47
N GLU A 72 -2.07 -2.11 -2.45
CA GLU A 72 -1.18 -0.95 -2.58
C GLU A 72 0.08 -1.32 -3.37
N VAL A 73 0.76 -2.39 -2.96
CA VAL A 73 1.96 -2.90 -3.67
C VAL A 73 1.63 -3.35 -5.09
N ALA A 74 0.48 -3.98 -5.32
CA ALA A 74 0.10 -4.44 -6.66
C ALA A 74 -0.21 -3.29 -7.63
N HIS A 75 -0.73 -2.17 -7.12
CA HIS A 75 -1.09 -1.01 -7.93
C HIS A 75 0.04 -0.01 -8.09
N GLU A 76 0.72 0.31 -7.01
CA GLU A 76 1.71 1.40 -6.95
C GLU A 76 3.15 0.87 -7.09
N GLY A 77 3.33 -0.44 -6.87
CA GLY A 77 4.64 -1.06 -6.73
C GLY A 77 5.14 -1.00 -5.29
N THR A 78 6.35 -1.49 -5.05
CA THR A 78 7.01 -1.36 -3.74
C THR A 78 7.74 -0.03 -3.62
N GLU A 79 8.00 0.42 -2.39
CA GLU A 79 8.86 1.58 -2.14
C GLU A 79 10.22 1.46 -2.86
N VAL A 80 10.79 0.26 -2.90
CA VAL A 80 12.04 -0.03 -3.64
C VAL A 80 11.90 0.25 -5.14
N VAL A 81 10.78 -0.12 -5.74
CA VAL A 81 10.51 0.16 -7.16
C VAL A 81 10.28 1.66 -7.37
N ARG A 82 9.58 2.33 -6.45
CA ARG A 82 9.37 3.79 -6.46
C ARG A 82 10.70 4.54 -6.40
N ASP A 83 11.57 4.19 -5.45
CA ASP A 83 12.90 4.79 -5.28
C ASP A 83 13.80 4.52 -6.50
N SER A 84 13.75 3.30 -7.06
CA SER A 84 14.49 2.98 -8.28
C SER A 84 14.02 3.83 -9.47
N LYS A 85 12.71 4.06 -9.62
CA LYS A 85 12.16 4.95 -10.66
C LYS A 85 12.59 6.40 -10.44
N LEU A 86 12.57 6.90 -9.20
CA LEU A 86 13.06 8.24 -8.85
C LEU A 86 14.53 8.41 -9.20
N GLN A 87 15.38 7.43 -8.89
CA GLN A 87 16.80 7.46 -9.25
C GLN A 87 17.02 7.53 -10.78
N VAL A 88 16.21 6.78 -11.55
CA VAL A 88 16.23 6.84 -13.02
C VAL A 88 15.81 8.23 -13.52
N LEU A 89 14.77 8.82 -12.95
CA LEU A 89 14.31 10.16 -13.31
C LEU A 89 15.33 11.24 -12.96
N GLN A 90 15.98 11.14 -11.79
CA GLN A 90 17.07 12.02 -11.40
C GLN A 90 18.22 11.93 -12.42
N THR A 91 18.63 10.71 -12.79
CA THR A 91 19.67 10.52 -13.81
C THR A 91 19.27 11.13 -15.14
N ARG A 92 18.01 10.96 -15.57
CA ARG A 92 17.47 11.59 -16.80
C ARG A 92 17.48 13.10 -16.71
N PHE A 93 17.15 13.67 -15.56
CA PHE A 93 17.17 15.12 -15.33
C PHE A 93 18.59 15.68 -15.39
N GLU A 94 19.57 15.00 -14.78
CA GLU A 94 20.97 15.42 -14.79
C GLU A 94 21.62 15.30 -16.18
N THR A 95 21.12 14.38 -17.00
CA THR A 95 21.67 14.10 -18.34
C THR A 95 20.90 14.78 -19.47
N ILE A 96 19.72 15.36 -19.20
CA ILE A 96 18.90 15.98 -20.25
C ILE A 96 19.61 17.23 -20.81
N ARG A 97 19.64 17.30 -22.13
CA ARG A 97 20.11 18.45 -22.89
C ARG A 97 19.27 18.60 -24.15
N MET A 98 19.22 19.82 -24.65
CA MET A 98 18.56 20.11 -25.91
C MET A 98 19.44 19.61 -27.05
N GLU A 99 18.86 18.85 -27.98
CA GLU A 99 19.59 18.33 -29.13
C GLU A 99 19.70 19.40 -30.25
N GLU A 100 20.69 19.28 -31.14
CA GLU A 100 20.97 20.29 -32.18
C GLU A 100 19.80 20.56 -33.15
N HIS A 101 18.86 19.61 -33.26
CA HIS A 101 17.72 19.68 -34.16
C HIS A 101 16.38 19.70 -33.41
N GLU A 102 16.43 19.84 -32.09
CA GLU A 102 15.24 19.88 -31.24
C GLU A 102 14.74 21.33 -31.10
N HIS A 103 13.44 21.53 -31.27
CA HIS A 103 12.84 22.81 -30.96
C HIS A 103 12.70 22.99 -29.45
N PHE A 104 12.86 24.23 -28.97
CA PHE A 104 12.72 24.57 -27.55
C PHE A 104 11.43 24.02 -26.92
N ASN A 105 10.32 24.05 -27.65
CA ASN A 105 9.05 23.53 -27.14
C ASN A 105 9.09 22.02 -26.90
N ASP A 106 9.75 21.26 -27.77
CA ASP A 106 9.87 19.81 -27.62
C ASP A 106 10.77 19.47 -26.42
N PHE A 107 11.88 20.21 -26.26
CA PHE A 107 12.74 20.09 -25.09
C PHE A 107 11.99 20.42 -23.80
N GLN A 108 11.21 21.50 -23.79
CA GLN A 108 10.40 21.90 -22.65
C GLN A 108 9.38 20.80 -22.27
N VAL A 109 8.75 20.17 -23.26
CA VAL A 109 7.83 19.05 -23.02
C VAL A 109 8.57 17.88 -22.36
N ARG A 110 9.76 17.49 -22.86
CA ARG A 110 10.57 16.42 -22.24
C ARG A 110 11.00 16.76 -20.81
N LEU A 111 11.40 18.00 -20.56
CA LEU A 111 11.77 18.46 -19.22
C LEU A 111 10.57 18.39 -18.26
N MET A 112 9.41 18.88 -18.70
CA MET A 112 8.19 18.84 -17.90
C MET A 112 7.69 17.42 -17.67
N ASP A 113 7.89 16.51 -18.62
CA ASP A 113 7.59 15.09 -18.44
C ASP A 113 8.38 14.47 -17.27
N ILE A 114 9.69 14.76 -17.18
CA ILE A 114 10.54 14.28 -16.08
C ILE A 114 10.07 14.87 -14.74
N VAL A 115 9.82 16.18 -14.68
CA VAL A 115 9.37 16.86 -13.46
C VAL A 115 8.01 16.33 -13.00
N ASN A 116 7.07 16.15 -13.92
CA ASN A 116 5.74 15.64 -13.60
C ASN A 116 5.77 14.19 -13.12
N GLN A 117 6.59 13.33 -13.73
CA GLN A 117 6.78 11.95 -13.27
C GLN A 117 7.41 11.89 -11.88
N SER A 118 8.39 12.75 -11.59
CA SER A 118 8.99 12.82 -10.24
C SER A 118 7.96 13.27 -9.22
N HIS A 119 7.21 14.34 -9.51
CA HIS A 119 6.17 14.84 -8.60
C HIS A 119 5.08 13.80 -8.33
N GLN A 120 4.71 12.98 -9.31
CA GLN A 120 3.72 11.91 -9.10
C GLN A 120 4.22 10.81 -8.17
N LEU A 121 5.53 10.55 -8.16
CA LEU A 121 6.18 9.54 -7.31
C LEU A 121 6.57 10.07 -5.92
N ASP A 122 6.69 11.40 -5.78
CA ASP A 122 7.01 12.09 -4.52
C ASP A 122 5.77 12.62 -3.78
N ASP A 123 4.57 12.61 -4.39
CA ASP A 123 3.34 13.01 -3.71
C ASP A 123 2.97 11.94 -2.66
N PRO A 124 3.01 12.25 -1.35
CA PRO A 124 2.56 11.31 -0.33
C PRO A 124 1.02 11.15 -0.32
N TYR A 125 0.32 11.84 -1.22
CA TYR A 125 -1.15 11.92 -1.30
C TYR A 125 -1.75 11.55 -2.66
N SER A 126 -0.96 11.08 -3.64
CA SER A 126 -1.53 10.34 -4.78
C SER A 126 -2.31 9.09 -4.30
N ASP A 127 -1.94 8.59 -3.11
CA ASP A 127 -2.53 7.48 -2.33
C ASP A 127 -3.86 7.83 -1.59
N ARG A 128 -4.29 9.10 -1.53
CA ARG A 128 -5.51 9.52 -0.79
C ARG A 128 -6.66 10.08 -1.63
N ARG A 129 -6.61 9.95 -2.96
CA ARG A 129 -7.65 10.51 -3.85
C ARG A 129 -8.51 9.43 -4.49
N ILE A 130 -9.38 8.83 -3.68
CA ILE A 130 -10.70 8.38 -4.16
C ILE A 130 -11.75 9.15 -3.34
N LYS A 131 -12.43 10.10 -4.00
CA LYS A 131 -13.63 10.78 -3.52
C LYS A 131 -14.79 10.40 -4.41
#